data_AF-A0A7C1FSF2-F1
#
_entry.id   AF-A0A7C1FSF2-F1
#
_cell.length_a   1.000
_cell.length_b   1.000
_cell.length_c   1.000
_cell.angle_alpha   90.00
_cell.angle_beta   90.00
_cell.angle_gamma   90.00
#
_symmetry.space_group_name_H-M   'P 1'
#
loop_
_entity.id
_entity.type
_entity.pdbx_description
1 polymer ?
#
loop_
_entity_poly.entity_id
_entity_poly.type
_entity_poly.pdbx_seq_one_letter_code
_entity_poly.pdbx_strand_id
1 'polypeptide(L)'
;MGEKDLGIWPVTIFRDPCSASERPRWVAVACEPTQLPREAANSCLVLQYWRKQLHCPPVAEGETPDAALANLLAALNGGREG
;
A
#
# COMPACT_ATOMS: atom_id res chain seq x y z
N MET A 1 -27.82 11.28 13.12
CA MET A 1 -27.22 11.13 11.79
C MET A 1 -26.01 10.23 11.95
N GLY A 2 -26.12 8.98 11.48
CA GLY A 2 -24.99 8.05 11.52
C GLY A 2 -24.10 8.32 10.33
N GLU A 3 -23.12 9.20 10.49
CA GLU A 3 -21.95 9.19 9.63
C GLU A 3 -21.34 7.79 9.80
N LYS A 4 -21.54 6.93 8.78
CA LYS A 4 -20.68 5.78 8.60
C LYS A 4 -19.29 6.35 8.35
N ASP A 5 -18.55 6.55 9.43
CA ASP A 5 -17.11 6.77 9.41
C ASP A 5 -16.54 5.57 8.66
N LEU A 6 -16.39 5.72 7.35
CA LEU A 6 -15.57 4.83 6.52
C LEU A 6 -14.17 5.11 7.02
N GLY A 7 -13.83 4.53 8.18
CA GLY A 7 -12.62 4.81 8.94
C GLY A 7 -11.47 4.95 7.95
N ILE A 8 -10.95 6.17 7.84
CA ILE A 8 -9.91 6.49 6.88
C ILE A 8 -8.68 5.74 7.39
N TRP A 9 -8.51 4.51 6.90
CA TRP A 9 -7.30 3.75 7.14
C TRP A 9 -6.13 4.62 6.71
N PRO A 10 -5.14 4.87 7.57
CA PRO A 10 -3.98 5.64 7.16
C PRO A 10 -3.36 4.97 5.93
N VAL A 11 -3.31 5.71 4.83
CA VAL A 11 -2.70 5.23 3.60
C VAL A 11 -1.27 5.76 3.53
N THR A 12 -0.32 4.85 3.37
CA THR A 12 1.06 5.21 3.07
C THR A 12 1.35 4.86 1.62
N ILE A 13 1.87 5.83 0.85
CA ILE A 13 2.25 5.66 -0.55
C ILE A 13 3.74 5.94 -0.67
N PHE A 14 4.47 5.02 -1.29
CA PHE A 14 5.91 5.17 -1.51
C PHE A 14 6.33 4.58 -2.85
N ARG A 15 7.47 5.04 -3.37
CA ARG A 15 8.05 4.48 -4.60
C ARG A 15 8.56 3.08 -4.31
N ASP A 16 8.20 2.13 -5.16
CA ASP A 16 8.67 0.76 -5.04
C ASP A 16 10.20 0.70 -5.19
N PRO A 17 10.95 0.31 -4.14
CA PRO A 17 12.40 0.22 -4.17
C PRO A 17 12.93 -1.01 -4.93
N CYS A 18 12.07 -1.97 -5.27
CA CYS A 18 12.39 -3.09 -6.17
C CYS A 18 12.23 -2.71 -7.66
N SER A 19 11.50 -1.64 -7.96
CA SER A 19 11.23 -1.28 -9.35
C SER A 19 12.45 -0.67 -10.01
N ALA A 20 12.76 -1.14 -11.22
CA ALA A 20 13.83 -0.58 -12.04
C ALA A 20 13.54 0.90 -12.35
N SER A 21 14.60 1.72 -12.42
CA SER A 21 14.49 3.16 -12.69
C SER A 21 13.73 3.51 -13.97
N GLU A 22 13.77 2.62 -14.98
CA GLU A 22 13.09 2.77 -16.27
C GLU A 22 11.58 2.52 -16.21
N ARG A 23 11.08 1.89 -15.15
CA ARG A 23 9.65 1.63 -14.91
C ARG A 23 9.34 1.91 -13.45
N PRO A 24 9.28 3.19 -13.02
CA PRO A 24 8.95 3.50 -11.64
C PRO A 24 7.56 2.97 -11.31
N ARG A 25 7.45 2.27 -10.18
CA ARG A 25 6.19 1.83 -9.62
C ARG A 25 6.01 2.45 -8.25
N TRP A 26 4.77 2.55 -7.84
CA TRP A 26 4.33 3.06 -6.56
C TRP A 26 3.54 1.97 -5.85
N VAL A 27 3.73 1.89 -4.54
CA VAL A 27 3.03 0.95 -3.67
C VAL A 27 2.17 1.76 -2.72
N ALA A 28 0.92 1.36 -2.58
CA ALA A 28 -0.01 1.93 -1.61
C ALA A 28 -0.41 0.86 -0.58
N VAL A 29 -0.34 1.23 0.70
CA VAL A 29 -0.65 0.35 1.82
C VAL A 29 -1.66 1.02 2.73
N ALA A 30 -2.72 0.31 3.11
CA ALA A 30 -3.74 0.80 4.05
C ALA A 30 -3.46 0.24 5.45
N CYS A 31 -2.44 0.78 6.10
CA CYS A 31 -2.01 0.38 7.44
C CYS A 31 -1.43 1.56 8.21
N GLU A 32 -1.41 1.46 9.54
CA GLU A 32 -0.83 2.51 10.37
C GLU A 32 0.63 2.75 9.99
N PRO A 33 1.11 4.01 9.94
CA PRO A 33 2.48 4.32 9.55
C PRO A 33 3.52 3.64 10.46
N THR A 34 3.13 3.32 11.70
CA THR A 34 3.94 2.58 12.68
C THR A 34 4.12 1.10 12.34
N GLN A 35 3.24 0.53 11.50
CA GLN A 35 3.28 -0.87 11.07
C GLN A 35 4.11 -1.06 9.79
N LEU A 36 4.44 0.01 9.08
CA LEU A 36 5.34 0.00 7.94
C LEU A 36 6.77 0.33 8.40
N PRO A 37 7.72 -0.63 8.32
CA PRO A 37 9.12 -0.31 8.57
C PRO A 37 9.60 0.72 7.55
N ARG A 38 10.23 1.82 8.01
CA ARG A 38 10.79 2.85 7.10
C ARG A 38 11.73 2.27 6.05
N GLU A 39 12.46 1.21 6.41
CA GLU A 39 13.37 0.50 5.53
C GLU A 39 12.65 -0.26 4.41
N ALA A 40 11.39 -0.68 4.61
CA ALA A 40 10.59 -1.35 3.58
C ALA A 40 10.24 -0.40 2.42
N ALA A 41 10.15 0.91 2.68
CA ALA A 41 9.93 1.91 1.64
C ALA A 41 11.22 2.25 0.85
N ASN A 42 12.39 1.81 1.31
CA ASN A 42 13.69 2.22 0.76
C ASN A 42 14.56 1.05 0.29
N SER A 43 14.25 -0.19 0.67
CA SER A 43 15.04 -1.37 0.34
C SER A 43 14.16 -2.50 -0.21
N CYS A 44 14.51 -2.99 -1.40
CA CYS A 44 13.78 -4.07 -2.05
C CYS A 44 13.77 -5.36 -1.22
N LEU A 45 14.91 -5.72 -0.62
CA LEU A 45 15.02 -6.92 0.22
C LEU A 45 14.06 -6.85 1.43
N VAL A 46 14.03 -5.69 2.09
CA VAL A 46 13.18 -5.46 3.26
C VAL A 46 11.71 -5.45 2.87
N LEU A 47 11.36 -4.84 1.74
CA LEU A 47 9.99 -4.87 1.21
C LEU A 47 9.52 -6.31 0.92
N GLN A 48 10.34 -7.12 0.25
CA GLN A 48 10.01 -8.52 -0.05
C GLN A 48 9.85 -9.36 1.23
N TYR A 49 10.70 -9.13 2.23
CA TYR A 49 10.60 -9.81 3.51
C TYR A 49 9.33 -9.40 4.27
N TRP A 50 9.01 -8.12 4.29
CA TRP A 50 7.80 -7.59 4.91
C TRP A 50 6.53 -8.11 4.25
N ARG A 51 6.47 -8.18 2.90
CA ARG A 51 5.36 -8.77 2.14
C ARG A 51 5.03 -10.21 2.57
N LYS A 52 6.04 -10.96 3.02
CA LYS A 52 5.87 -12.36 3.46
C LYS A 52 5.35 -12.51 4.90
N GLN A 53 5.41 -11.46 5.72
CA GLN A 53 5.02 -11.51 7.14
C GLN A 53 3.53 -11.16 7.41
N LEU A 54 2.75 -10.84 6.36
CA LEU A 54 1.28 -10.80 6.36
C LEU A 54 0.57 -9.94 7.45
N HIS A 55 1.24 -9.01 8.12
CA HIS A 55 0.56 -8.08 9.04
C HIS A 55 -0.19 -6.96 8.32
N CYS A 56 0.29 -6.54 7.15
CA CYS A 56 -0.20 -5.38 6.40
C CYS A 56 0.19 -5.53 4.94
N PRO A 57 -0.41 -6.43 4.14
CA PRO A 57 0.07 -6.65 2.77
C PRO A 57 -0.01 -5.34 1.96
N PRO A 58 0.88 -5.11 0.97
CA PRO A 58 0.64 -4.08 -0.02
C PRO A 58 -0.63 -4.44 -0.78
N VAL A 59 -1.62 -3.58 -0.68
CA VAL A 59 -2.94 -3.87 -1.22
C VAL A 59 -3.05 -3.39 -2.67
N ALA A 60 -2.11 -2.54 -3.14
CA ALA A 60 -2.01 -2.21 -4.55
C ALA A 60 -0.65 -1.65 -4.99
N GLU A 61 -0.39 -1.80 -6.29
CA GLU A 61 0.72 -1.19 -7.02
C GLU A 61 0.15 -0.29 -8.14
N GLY A 62 0.91 0.72 -8.59
CA GLY A 62 0.52 1.61 -9.69
C GLY A 62 1.70 2.33 -10.34
N GLU A 63 1.52 2.85 -11.54
CA GLU A 63 2.56 3.62 -12.26
C GLU A 63 2.75 5.04 -11.69
N THR A 64 1.72 5.54 -11.00
CA THR A 64 1.73 6.84 -10.30
C THR A 64 1.22 6.67 -8.87
N PRO A 65 1.48 7.63 -7.96
CA PRO A 65 0.93 7.62 -6.61
C PRO A 65 -0.60 7.52 -6.62
N ASP A 66 -1.26 8.32 -7.46
CA ASP A 66 -2.73 8.32 -7.62
C ASP A 66 -3.25 6.99 -8.15
N ALA A 67 -2.56 6.36 -9.11
CA ALA A 67 -2.95 5.05 -9.62
C ALA A 67 -2.82 3.96 -8.54
N ALA A 68 -1.75 3.98 -7.75
CA ALA A 68 -1.57 3.06 -6.64
C ALA A 68 -2.65 3.25 -5.56
N LEU A 69 -3.03 4.50 -5.27
CA LEU A 69 -4.12 4.82 -4.36
C LEU A 69 -5.49 4.38 -4.91
N ALA A 70 -5.78 4.65 -6.17
CA ALA A 70 -7.04 4.24 -6.81
C ALA A 70 -7.19 2.72 -6.81
N ASN A 71 -6.12 2.00 -7.14
CA ASN A 71 -6.08 0.53 -7.08
C ASN A 71 -6.24 0.02 -5.63
N LEU A 72 -5.64 0.71 -4.66
CA LEU A 72 -5.79 0.40 -3.23
C LEU A 72 -7.25 0.52 -2.80
N LEU A 73 -7.90 1.65 -3.14
CA LEU A 73 -9.30 1.88 -2.81
C LEU A 73 -10.21 0.87 -3.52
N ALA A 74 -9.92 0.51 -4.77
CA ALA A 74 -10.66 -0.52 -5.49
C ALA A 74 -10.55 -1.90 -4.80
N ALA A 75 -9.34 -2.30 -4.38
CA ALA A 75 -9.12 -3.54 -3.67
C ALA A 75 -9.81 -3.57 -2.29
N LEU A 76 -9.77 -2.47 -1.54
CA LEU A 76 -10.46 -2.34 -0.25
C LEU A 76 -11.99 -2.37 -0.38
N ASN A 77 -12.55 -1.76 -1.43
CA ASN A 77 -13.99 -1.79 -1.68
C ASN A 77 -14.44 -3.15 -2.22
N GLY A 78 -13.63 -3.81 -3.06
CA GLY A 78 -13.93 -5.14 -3.61
C GLY A 78 -13.82 -6.28 -2.59
N GLY A 79 -12.98 -6.13 -1.56
CA GLY A 79 -12.86 -7.11 -0.47
C GLY A 79 -14.04 -7.13 0.52
N ARG A 80 -15.04 -6.26 0.34
CA ARG A 80 -16.25 -6.18 1.18
C ARG A 80 -17.41 -7.05 0.68
N GLU A 81 -17.26 -7.69 -0.48
CA GLU A 81 -18.23 -8.64 -1.04
C GLU A 81 -17.62 -10.05 -1.06
N GLY A 82 -17.71 -10.78 0.07
CA GLY A 82 -17.22 -12.16 0.19
C GLY A 82 -17.44 -12.75 1.57
#